data_AF-F9P728-F1
#
_entry.id   AF-F9P728-F1
#
_cell.length_a   1.000
_cell.length_b   1.000
_cell.length_c   1.000
_cell.angle_alpha   90.00
_cell.angle_beta   90.00
_cell.angle_gamma   90.00
#
_symmetry.space_group_name_H-M   'P 1'
#
loop_
_entity.id
_entity.type
_entity.pdbx_description
1 polymer ?
#
loop_
_entity_poly.entity_id
_entity_poly.type
_entity_poly.pdbx_seq_one_letter_code
_entity_poly.pdbx_strand_id
1 'polypeptide(L)'
;MNVAFWQKHQQTPLEKAIKLLHQSQEKVLTLAETFTNEELFSKSVYKWVGGSTLGSYFVSCTSSHYDWAMKKLKAHQKNCKNQ
;
A
#
# COMPACT_ATOMS: atom_id res chain seq x y z
N MET A 1 -7.06 5.99 -9.66
CA MET A 1 -5.84 6.51 -9.00
C MET A 1 -6.25 7.72 -8.18
N ASN A 2 -5.77 7.86 -6.94
CA ASN A 2 -6.15 8.98 -6.08
C ASN A 2 -5.41 10.25 -6.57
N VAL A 3 -6.18 11.17 -7.17
CA VAL A 3 -5.67 12.40 -7.80
C VAL A 3 -4.97 13.30 -6.78
N ALA A 4 -5.47 13.36 -5.54
CA ALA A 4 -4.87 14.19 -4.49
C ALA A 4 -3.46 13.71 -4.11
N PHE A 5 -3.23 12.39 -4.01
CA PHE A 5 -1.88 11.86 -3.77
C PHE A 5 -0.94 12.14 -4.94
N TRP A 6 -1.43 12.00 -6.18
CA TRP A 6 -0.64 12.31 -7.37
C TRP A 6 -0.22 13.80 -7.36
N GLN A 7 -1.16 14.72 -7.14
CA GLN A 7 -0.89 16.16 -7.08
C GLN A 7 0.12 16.50 -5.98
N LYS A 8 -0.08 15.96 -4.77
CA LYS A 8 0.79 16.20 -3.60
C LYS A 8 2.25 15.81 -3.85
N HIS A 9 2.48 14.77 -4.64
CA HIS A 9 3.81 14.19 -4.80
C HIS A 9 4.50 14.53 -6.14
N GLN A 10 3.95 15.43 -6.96
CA GLN A 10 4.55 15.83 -8.24
C GLN A 10 5.99 16.32 -8.12
N GLN A 11 6.32 16.98 -7.02
CA GLN A 11 7.66 17.55 -6.76
C GLN A 11 8.49 16.69 -5.81
N THR A 12 8.04 15.48 -5.47
CA THR A 12 8.80 14.58 -4.58
C THR A 12 9.91 13.91 -5.39
N PRO A 13 11.21 14.13 -5.06
CA PRO A 13 12.30 13.45 -5.75
C PRO A 13 12.24 11.93 -5.55
N LEU A 14 12.80 11.18 -6.49
CA LEU A 14 12.76 9.71 -6.46
C LEU A 14 13.40 9.15 -5.19
N GLU A 15 14.57 9.65 -4.76
CA GLU A 15 15.22 9.13 -3.54
C GLU A 15 14.33 9.38 -2.30
N LYS A 16 13.66 10.53 -2.27
CA LYS A 16 12.71 10.86 -1.18
C LYS A 16 11.48 9.97 -1.24
N ALA A 17 10.93 9.69 -2.42
CA ALA A 17 9.78 8.80 -2.58
C ALA A 17 10.09 7.37 -2.11
N ILE A 18 11.27 6.85 -2.45
CA ILE A 18 11.75 5.54 -2.00
C ILE A 18 11.86 5.52 -0.47
N LYS A 19 12.51 6.53 0.13
CA LYS A 19 12.62 6.63 1.59
C LYS A 19 11.25 6.67 2.29
N LEU A 20 10.32 7.48 1.77
CA LEU A 20 8.97 7.58 2.32
C LEU A 20 8.22 6.24 2.21
N LEU A 21 8.37 5.52 1.10
CA LEU A 21 7.77 4.20 0.92
C LEU A 21 8.31 3.22 1.97
N HIS A 22 9.63 3.09 2.11
CA HIS A 22 10.24 2.19 3.10
C HIS A 22 9.79 2.52 4.53
N GLN A 23 9.83 3.80 4.91
CA GLN A 23 9.37 4.24 6.23
C GLN A 23 7.88 3.95 6.47
N SER A 24 7.04 4.14 5.45
CA SER A 24 5.62 3.83 5.58
C SER A 24 5.35 2.34 5.68
N GLN A 25 6.09 1.51 4.93
CA GLN A 25 5.94 0.07 4.97
C GLN A 25 6.40 -0.51 6.31
N GLU A 26 7.54 -0.06 6.83
CA GLU A 26 8.01 -0.46 8.16
C GLU A 26 6.96 -0.18 9.22
N LYS A 27 6.40 1.04 9.25
CA LYS A 27 5.34 1.41 10.19
C LYS A 27 4.09 0.54 10.07
N VAL A 28 3.68 0.21 8.85
CA VAL A 28 2.50 -0.64 8.61
C VAL A 28 2.76 -2.07 9.07
N LEU A 29 3.95 -2.62 8.82
CA LEU A 29 4.31 -3.97 9.26
C LEU A 29 4.44 -4.05 10.78
N THR A 30 5.14 -3.10 11.41
CA THR A 30 5.22 -3.03 12.88
C THR A 30 3.83 -2.87 13.49
N LEU A 31 2.94 -2.07 12.89
CA LEU A 31 1.57 -1.97 13.35
C LEU A 31 0.82 -3.31 13.23
N ALA A 32 0.98 -4.03 12.12
CA ALA A 32 0.36 -5.34 11.94
C ALA A 32 0.79 -6.35 13.02
N GLU A 33 2.05 -6.31 13.44
CA GLU A 33 2.62 -7.17 14.49
C GLU A 33 2.03 -6.90 15.89
N THR A 34 1.39 -5.75 16.10
CA THR A 34 0.76 -5.44 17.41
C THR A 34 -0.57 -6.14 17.63
N PHE A 35 -1.18 -6.71 16.59
CA PHE A 35 -2.50 -7.34 16.65
C PHE A 35 -2.40 -8.85 16.82
N THR A 36 -3.36 -9.44 17.53
CA THR A 36 -3.46 -10.91 17.62
C THR A 36 -4.03 -11.53 16.34
N ASN A 37 -3.90 -12.85 16.21
CA ASN A 37 -4.54 -13.58 15.11
C ASN A 37 -6.06 -13.40 15.10
N GLU A 38 -6.71 -13.39 16.27
CA GLU A 38 -8.15 -13.16 16.37
C GLU A 38 -8.52 -11.78 15.84
N GLU A 39 -7.76 -10.74 16.20
CA GLU A 39 -7.98 -9.38 15.72
C GLU A 39 -7.77 -9.22 14.22
N LEU A 40 -6.75 -9.90 13.67
CA LEU A 40 -6.41 -9.83 12.25
C LEU A 40 -7.39 -10.63 11.39
N PHE A 41 -7.86 -11.78 11.85
CA PHE A 41 -8.54 -12.76 10.99
C PHE A 41 -10.00 -13.04 11.36
N SER A 42 -10.51 -12.51 12.47
CA SER A 42 -11.94 -12.63 12.80
C SER A 42 -12.75 -11.47 12.22
N LYS A 43 -14.01 -11.75 11.87
CA LYS A 43 -14.96 -10.72 11.46
C LYS A 43 -15.52 -9.99 12.67
N SER A 44 -16.02 -8.77 12.45
CA SER A 44 -16.76 -7.98 13.44
C SER A 44 -15.98 -7.53 14.69
N VAL A 45 -14.67 -7.81 14.78
CA VAL A 45 -13.79 -7.26 15.84
C VAL A 45 -13.73 -5.74 15.73
N TYR A 46 -13.52 -5.24 14.50
CA TYR A 46 -13.43 -3.81 14.21
C TYR A 46 -14.61 -3.37 13.34
N LYS A 47 -15.56 -2.60 13.91
CA LYS A 47 -16.78 -2.19 13.18
C LYS A 47 -16.51 -1.42 11.88
N TRP A 48 -15.41 -0.66 11.83
CA TRP A 48 -15.04 0.15 10.68
C TRP A 48 -14.55 -0.67 9.48
N VAL A 49 -14.16 -1.95 9.66
CA VAL A 49 -13.69 -2.78 8.53
C VAL A 49 -14.82 -3.32 7.64
N GLY A 50 -16.07 -2.91 7.88
CA GLY A 50 -17.18 -3.09 6.93
C GLY A 50 -17.56 -4.55 6.66
N GLY A 51 -17.41 -5.43 7.65
CA GLY A 51 -17.73 -6.86 7.53
C GLY A 51 -16.60 -7.75 6.99
N SER A 52 -15.47 -7.15 6.59
CA SER A 52 -14.23 -7.88 6.32
C SER A 52 -13.44 -8.18 7.61
N THR A 53 -12.22 -8.67 7.46
CA THR A 53 -11.23 -8.80 8.54
C THR A 53 -10.22 -7.65 8.47
N LEU A 54 -9.60 -7.29 9.60
CA LEU A 54 -8.55 -6.27 9.64
C LEU A 54 -7.36 -6.66 8.75
N GLY A 55 -6.96 -7.94 8.75
CA GLY A 55 -5.90 -8.48 7.92
C GLY A 55 -6.10 -8.22 6.42
N SER A 56 -7.34 -8.23 5.94
CA SER A 56 -7.64 -7.92 4.53
C SER A 56 -7.26 -6.49 4.13
N TYR A 57 -7.33 -5.52 5.05
CA TYR A 57 -6.90 -4.14 4.81
C TYR A 57 -5.38 -4.05 4.72
N PHE A 58 -4.65 -4.74 5.60
CA PHE A 58 -3.19 -4.85 5.50
C PHE A 58 -2.77 -5.43 4.15
N VAL A 59 -3.38 -6.54 3.73
CA VAL A 59 -3.10 -7.16 2.42
C VAL A 59 -3.44 -6.20 1.27
N SER A 60 -4.58 -5.52 1.33
CA SER A 60 -5.04 -4.59 0.30
C SER A 60 -4.10 -3.40 0.14
N CYS A 61 -3.60 -2.82 1.24
CA CYS A 61 -2.74 -1.64 1.24
C CYS A 61 -1.24 -1.95 1.10
N THR A 62 -0.82 -3.22 1.24
CA THR A 62 0.57 -3.64 1.10
C THR A 62 0.76 -4.56 -0.11
N SER A 63 0.90 -5.87 0.10
CA SER A 63 1.27 -6.86 -0.91
C SER A 63 0.45 -6.74 -2.20
N SER A 64 -0.88 -6.68 -2.11
CA SER A 64 -1.74 -6.56 -3.28
C SER A 64 -1.55 -5.25 -4.03
N HIS A 65 -1.30 -4.15 -3.31
CA HIS A 65 -1.05 -2.86 -3.91
C HIS A 65 0.33 -2.79 -4.58
N TYR A 66 1.34 -3.39 -3.97
CA TYR A 66 2.69 -3.48 -4.53
C TYR A 66 2.70 -4.28 -5.83
N ASP A 67 1.98 -5.40 -5.88
CA ASP A 67 1.82 -6.19 -7.11
C ASP A 67 1.20 -5.37 -8.25
N TRP A 68 0.15 -4.60 -7.93
CA TRP A 68 -0.48 -3.70 -8.90
C TRP A 68 0.49 -2.60 -9.35
N ALA A 69 1.17 -1.94 -8.41
CA ALA A 69 2.11 -0.87 -8.71
C ALA A 69 3.26 -1.36 -9.61
N MET A 70 3.82 -2.54 -9.32
CA MET A 70 4.86 -3.16 -10.13
C MET A 70 4.39 -3.44 -11.56
N LYS A 71 3.15 -3.93 -11.74
CA LYS A 71 2.56 -4.10 -13.08
C LYS A 71 2.46 -2.77 -13.83
N LYS A 72 2.04 -1.70 -13.16
CA LYS A 72 1.94 -0.36 -13.76
C LYS A 72 3.29 0.22 -14.16
N LEU A 73 4.31 0.09 -13.31
CA LEU A 73 5.67 0.53 -13.58
C LEU A 73 6.26 -0.21 -14.79
N LYS A 74 6.13 -1.54 -14.83
CA LYS A 74 6.61 -2.35 -15.97
C LYS A 74 5.92 -1.96 -17.29
N ALA A 75 4.61 -1.73 -17.26
CA ALA A 75 3.87 -1.29 -18.44
C ALA A 75 4.34 0.10 -18.92
N HIS A 76 4.54 1.04 -17.99
CA HIS A 76 5.06 2.37 -18.32
C HIS A 76 6.48 2.31 -18.92
N GLN A 77 7.39 1.56 -18.30
CA GLN A 77 8.74 1.34 -18.83
C GLN A 77 8.73 0.77 -20.26
N LYS A 78 7.84 -0.19 -20.53
CA LYS A 78 7.69 -0.75 -21.89
C LYS A 78 7.24 0.32 -22.89
N ASN A 79 6.28 1.16 -22.51
CA ASN A 79 5.76 2.21 -23.39
C ASN A 79 6.82 3.30 -23.67
N CYS A 80 7.60 3.71 -22.67
CA CYS A 80 8.65 4.72 -22.85
C CYS A 80 9.86 4.21 -23.64
N LYS A 81 10.15 2.90 -23.61
CA LYS A 81 11.21 2.29 -24.44
C LYS A 81 10.85 2.19 -25.92
N ASN A 82 9.56 2.21 -26.23
CA ASN A 82 9.03 2.15 -27.59
C ASN A 82 8.72 3.54 -28.17
N GLN A 83 9.05 4.61 -27.43
CA GLN A 83 9.12 5.99 -27.91
C GLN A 83 10.56 6.33 -28.27
#